data_AF-A0A3D4XSS7-F1
#
_entry.id   AF-A0A3D4XSS7-F1
#
_cell.length_a   1.000
_cell.length_b   1.000
_cell.length_c   1.000
_cell.angle_alpha   90.00
_cell.angle_beta   90.00
_cell.angle_gamma   90.00
#
_symmetry.space_group_name_H-M   'P 1'
#
loop_
_entity.id
_entity.type
_entity.pdbx_description
1 polymer ?
#
loop_
_entity_poly.entity_id
_entity_poly.type
_entity_poly.pdbx_seq_one_letter_code
_entity_poly.pdbx_strand_id
1 'polypeptide(L)'
;MGRSIRDNSEIPPSVLISQLRETIEKSWRLDESGKSALLHAITLEHPLQPFSLRYIEKNRDPRLFTYAHEWFTQTTFQKNTVQSTAIAVEATPLALTTLALGRFLKAPVKTYCIYTLKFTFEDSAKALRNDDEPFMLNHLEHYLFCDELLNALKDSDERVNDNLDAFFEHQQSKMTRQGVFPLGNFKNIAFEHIANPVKAAWLQYQTYLAQWPTVCEALTEHYIVRLDNGVTVQLSGQFNTLRQKGHACALIDCSAQTLLSKGDIKYHHFCTHWVNHLLLCATNTPVQSIIIGADTVCNIEPLTQDVAEKYLKDVLSAWQAGLQSPLPVAVKTAFAYLPKADMEKAKKTYEGDGFNHHGEVGNDAYLQRFFAHFELLRLSKTPEGFNHYAEILYRPLLTHIAEIL
;
A
#
# COMPACT_ATOMS: atom_id res chain seq x y z
N MET A 1 15.08 13.02 -45.57
CA MET A 1 14.23 11.84 -45.81
C MET A 1 13.43 11.56 -44.56
N GLY A 2 12.21 11.02 -44.67
CA GLY A 2 11.45 10.64 -43.47
C GLY A 2 12.10 9.44 -42.79
N ARG A 3 11.94 9.30 -41.48
CA ARG A 3 12.28 8.07 -40.77
C ARG A 3 11.06 7.58 -39.99
N SER A 4 10.92 6.27 -39.90
CA SER A 4 9.85 5.67 -39.11
C SER A 4 10.04 5.96 -37.62
N ILE A 5 8.95 6.33 -36.95
CA ILE A 5 8.95 6.62 -35.51
C ILE A 5 9.18 5.37 -34.64
N ARG A 6 9.02 4.17 -35.21
CA ARG A 6 9.10 2.89 -34.48
C ARG A 6 10.50 2.28 -34.52
N ASP A 7 11.09 2.21 -35.70
CA ASP A 7 12.34 1.47 -35.99
C ASP A 7 13.41 2.36 -36.65
N ASN A 8 13.15 3.66 -36.83
CA ASN A 8 14.08 4.63 -37.40
C ASN A 8 14.56 4.30 -38.83
N SER A 9 13.87 3.39 -39.53
CA SER A 9 14.14 3.02 -40.91
C SER A 9 13.82 4.18 -41.85
N GLU A 10 14.54 4.26 -42.97
CA GLU A 10 14.35 5.32 -43.97
C GLU A 10 13.01 5.12 -44.68
N ILE A 11 12.21 6.18 -44.72
CA ILE A 11 10.94 6.20 -45.45
C ILE A 11 11.16 6.97 -46.74
N PRO A 12 10.86 6.38 -47.91
CA PRO A 12 10.97 7.07 -49.17
C PRO A 12 10.01 8.26 -49.21
N PRO A 13 10.41 9.37 -49.86
CA PRO A 13 9.52 10.51 -50.03
C PRO A 13 8.41 10.14 -51.03
N SER A 14 7.36 10.97 -51.09
CA SER A 14 6.31 10.85 -52.11
C SER A 14 6.91 10.78 -53.51
N VAL A 15 6.29 10.01 -54.40
CA VAL A 15 6.73 9.79 -55.79
C VAL A 15 6.99 11.12 -56.53
N LEU A 16 6.15 12.14 -56.29
CA LEU A 16 6.33 13.47 -56.90
C LEU A 16 7.62 14.16 -56.44
N ILE A 17 7.97 14.05 -55.15
CA ILE A 17 9.21 14.60 -54.61
C ILE A 17 10.42 13.82 -55.14
N SER A 18 10.30 12.50 -55.30
CA SER A 18 11.34 11.69 -55.95
C SER A 18 11.59 12.15 -57.40
N GLN A 19 10.54 12.33 -58.21
CA GLN A 19 10.66 12.81 -59.59
C GLN A 19 11.25 14.23 -59.67
N LEU A 20 10.87 15.12 -58.75
CA LEU A 20 11.45 16.45 -58.65
C LEU A 20 12.95 16.37 -58.36
N ARG A 21 13.36 15.55 -57.38
CA ARG A 21 14.77 15.36 -57.04
C ARG A 21 15.57 14.80 -58.22
N GLU A 22 15.04 13.80 -58.94
CA GLU A 22 15.69 13.27 -60.14
C GLU A 22 15.85 14.34 -61.24
N THR A 23 14.84 15.20 -61.43
CA THR A 23 14.89 16.27 -62.42
C THR A 23 15.92 17.32 -62.04
N ILE A 24 16.02 17.66 -60.75
CA ILE A 24 17.01 18.59 -60.23
C ILE A 24 18.43 18.06 -60.43
N GLU A 25 18.66 16.78 -60.11
CA GLU A 25 19.96 16.13 -60.29
C GLU A 25 20.40 16.01 -61.75
N LYS A 26 19.44 15.87 -62.68
CA LYS A 26 19.71 15.81 -64.13
C LYS A 26 20.02 17.18 -64.73
N SER A 27 19.43 18.25 -64.20
CA SER A 27 19.41 19.57 -64.84
C SER A 27 20.42 20.54 -64.23
N TRP A 28 20.87 20.32 -62.99
CA TRP A 28 21.82 21.20 -62.29
C TRP A 28 22.94 20.40 -61.62
N ARG A 29 24.07 21.08 -61.38
CA ARG A 29 25.21 20.58 -60.61
C ARG A 29 25.83 21.73 -59.82
N LEU A 30 26.48 21.40 -58.71
CA LEU A 30 27.34 22.33 -58.00
C LEU A 30 28.68 22.46 -58.73
N ASP A 31 29.23 23.67 -58.78
CA ASP A 31 30.56 23.88 -59.36
C ASP A 31 31.59 23.08 -58.53
N GLU A 32 32.29 22.18 -59.20
CA GLU A 32 33.32 21.26 -58.66
C GLU A 32 32.86 20.16 -57.67
N SER A 33 31.67 19.59 -57.84
CA SER A 33 31.31 18.34 -57.14
C SER A 33 30.45 17.37 -57.95
N GLY A 34 30.45 16.09 -57.57
CA GLY A 34 29.74 15.01 -58.27
C GLY A 34 28.22 15.18 -58.29
N LYS A 35 27.53 14.44 -59.18
CA LYS A 35 26.07 14.58 -59.44
C LYS A 35 25.19 14.53 -58.18
N SER A 36 25.50 13.66 -57.22
CA SER A 36 24.73 13.50 -55.98
C SER A 36 24.99 14.58 -54.92
N ALA A 37 26.03 15.41 -55.09
CA ALA A 37 26.41 16.45 -54.12
C ALA A 37 25.32 17.53 -54.01
N LEU A 38 24.63 17.85 -55.11
CA LEU A 38 23.56 18.83 -55.12
C LEU A 38 22.37 18.38 -54.27
N LEU A 39 21.92 17.13 -54.42
CA LEU A 39 20.79 16.60 -53.66
C LEU A 39 21.09 16.54 -52.16
N HIS A 40 22.30 16.18 -51.77
CA HIS A 40 22.73 16.24 -50.37
C HIS A 40 22.79 17.68 -49.86
N ALA A 41 23.27 18.63 -50.67
CA ALA A 41 23.36 20.03 -50.31
C ALA A 41 21.99 20.69 -50.10
N ILE A 42 20.92 20.26 -50.77
CA ILE A 42 19.56 20.84 -50.60
C ILE A 42 18.66 20.03 -49.68
N THR A 43 19.06 18.82 -49.30
CA THR A 43 18.29 17.95 -48.40
C THR A 43 18.84 18.06 -46.99
N LEU A 44 18.01 18.48 -46.05
CA LEU A 44 18.37 18.48 -44.63
C LEU A 44 17.63 17.36 -43.89
N GLU A 45 18.38 16.56 -43.12
CA GLU A 45 17.82 15.52 -42.28
C GLU A 45 17.64 16.00 -40.84
N HIS A 46 16.38 16.20 -40.45
CA HIS A 46 16.03 16.56 -39.08
C HIS A 46 16.00 15.33 -38.16
N PRO A 47 16.52 15.44 -36.93
CA PRO A 47 16.29 14.45 -35.87
C PRO A 47 14.80 14.22 -35.59
N LEU A 48 14.46 13.00 -35.18
CA LEU A 48 13.08 12.62 -34.85
C LEU A 48 12.49 13.38 -33.67
N GLN A 49 13.32 13.64 -32.64
CA GLN A 49 12.89 14.32 -31.41
C GLN A 49 13.23 15.81 -31.47
N PRO A 50 12.32 16.71 -31.04
CA PRO A 50 12.54 18.15 -31.06
C PRO A 50 13.65 18.60 -30.09
N PHE A 51 13.92 17.82 -29.04
CA PHE A 51 14.97 18.06 -28.04
C PHE A 51 16.32 17.39 -28.39
N SER A 52 16.54 17.02 -29.66
CA SER A 52 17.82 16.45 -30.09
C SER A 52 18.97 17.46 -29.95
N LEU A 53 20.07 17.05 -29.32
CA LEU A 53 21.26 17.89 -29.13
C LEU A 53 21.88 18.37 -30.45
N ARG A 54 21.63 17.68 -31.56
CA ARG A 54 22.09 18.07 -32.91
C ARG A 54 21.66 19.48 -33.32
N TYR A 55 20.57 20.00 -32.77
CA TYR A 55 20.12 21.38 -33.03
C TYR A 55 20.97 22.47 -32.38
N ILE A 56 21.79 22.13 -31.38
CA ILE A 56 22.58 23.09 -30.58
C ILE A 56 24.08 22.79 -30.54
N GLU A 57 24.54 21.70 -31.16
CA GLU A 57 25.96 21.36 -31.27
C GLU A 57 26.78 22.47 -31.95
N LYS A 58 28.03 22.64 -31.50
CA LYS A 58 28.95 23.67 -32.02
C LYS A 58 29.37 23.44 -33.48
N ASN A 59 29.48 22.18 -33.90
CA ASN A 59 29.91 21.78 -35.24
C ASN A 59 28.74 21.24 -36.09
N ARG A 60 27.52 21.78 -35.88
CA ARG A 60 26.33 21.35 -36.62
C ARG A 60 26.26 21.99 -38.00
N ASP A 61 25.43 21.40 -38.87
CA ASP A 61 24.97 22.07 -40.09
C ASP A 61 24.24 23.38 -39.69
N PRO A 62 24.66 24.56 -40.16
CA PRO A 62 24.02 25.84 -39.81
C PRO A 62 22.52 25.90 -40.11
N ARG A 63 22.04 25.08 -41.06
CA ARG A 63 20.62 24.96 -41.42
C ARG A 63 19.83 24.13 -40.41
N LEU A 64 20.52 23.32 -39.60
CA LEU A 64 19.93 22.51 -38.54
C LEU A 64 19.96 23.30 -37.23
N PHE A 65 18.93 24.12 -37.01
CA PHE A 65 18.77 24.92 -35.81
C PHE A 65 17.31 24.89 -35.33
N THR A 66 17.07 25.39 -34.13
CA THR A 66 15.74 25.49 -33.53
C THR A 66 15.58 26.82 -32.81
N TYR A 67 14.38 27.40 -32.89
CA TYR A 67 13.99 28.57 -32.09
C TYR A 67 13.29 28.17 -30.78
N ALA A 68 13.00 26.88 -30.57
CA ALA A 68 12.33 26.37 -29.38
C ALA A 68 13.36 26.20 -28.25
N HIS A 69 13.72 27.31 -27.62
CA HIS A 69 14.73 27.36 -26.57
C HIS A 69 14.30 26.57 -25.33
N GLU A 70 12.99 26.40 -25.09
CA GLU A 70 12.46 25.69 -23.92
C GLU A 70 12.97 24.24 -23.80
N TRP A 71 13.26 23.57 -24.92
CA TRP A 71 13.77 22.20 -24.94
C TRP A 71 15.22 22.08 -24.45
N PHE A 72 15.98 23.18 -24.48
CA PHE A 72 17.42 23.19 -24.23
C PHE A 72 17.81 24.09 -23.06
N THR A 73 16.87 24.86 -22.51
CA THR A 73 17.02 25.48 -21.21
C THR A 73 17.22 24.42 -20.15
N GLN A 74 18.45 24.34 -19.63
CA GLN A 74 18.69 23.59 -18.41
C GLN A 74 17.97 24.31 -17.28
N THR A 75 16.86 23.73 -16.82
CA THR A 75 16.28 24.14 -15.55
C THR A 75 17.32 23.88 -14.48
N THR A 76 17.95 24.93 -13.97
CA THR A 76 18.74 24.81 -12.75
C THR A 76 17.73 24.52 -11.67
N PHE A 77 17.54 23.24 -11.32
CA PHE A 77 16.76 22.86 -10.16
C PHE A 77 17.51 23.42 -8.95
N GLN A 78 17.16 24.64 -8.56
CA GLN A 78 17.40 25.05 -7.18
C GLN A 78 16.65 24.00 -6.36
N LYS A 79 17.42 23.20 -5.62
CA LYS A 79 16.84 22.42 -4.53
C LYS A 79 16.27 23.46 -3.58
N ASN A 80 15.02 23.82 -3.78
CA ASN A 80 14.20 24.42 -2.75
C ASN A 80 14.00 23.31 -1.72
N THR A 81 15.04 23.08 -0.91
CA THR A 81 14.85 22.47 0.39
C THR A 81 13.93 23.42 1.11
N VAL A 82 12.64 23.07 1.12
CA VAL A 82 11.70 23.64 2.07
C VAL A 82 12.34 23.35 3.43
N GLN A 83 12.93 24.39 4.04
CA GLN A 83 13.39 24.29 5.41
C GLN A 83 12.13 24.04 6.23
N SER A 84 12.01 22.84 6.77
CA SER A 84 10.98 22.52 7.73
C SER A 84 11.26 23.39 8.96
N THR A 85 10.55 24.51 9.06
CA THR A 85 10.54 25.31 10.28
C THR A 85 9.93 24.44 11.35
N ALA A 86 10.68 24.19 12.43
CA ALA A 86 10.14 23.52 13.61
C ALA A 86 8.88 24.25 14.04
N ILE A 87 7.73 23.60 13.85
CA ILE A 87 6.44 24.13 14.30
C ILE A 87 6.57 24.25 15.82
N ALA A 88 6.26 25.43 16.36
CA ALA A 88 6.22 25.64 17.79
C ALA A 88 5.32 24.56 18.41
N VAL A 89 5.87 23.77 19.32
CA VAL A 89 5.13 22.73 20.03
C VAL A 89 4.09 23.44 20.88
N GLU A 90 2.85 23.50 20.41
CA GLU A 90 1.73 23.92 21.24
C GLU A 90 1.67 23.01 22.48
N ALA A 91 1.31 23.57 23.63
CA ALA A 91 1.27 22.85 24.90
C ALA A 91 0.16 21.78 24.99
N THR A 92 -0.63 21.62 23.92
CA THR A 92 -1.73 20.67 23.81
C THR A 92 -1.22 19.29 23.36
N PRO A 93 -1.60 18.21 24.07
CA PRO A 93 -1.28 16.86 23.64
C PRO A 93 -1.85 16.59 22.25
N LEU A 94 -1.04 16.02 21.37
CA LEU A 94 -1.49 15.59 20.06
C LEU A 94 -2.37 14.35 20.23
N ALA A 95 -3.66 14.49 19.97
CA ALA A 95 -4.63 13.41 20.10
C ALA A 95 -4.49 12.40 18.95
N LEU A 96 -4.37 11.12 19.28
CA LEU A 96 -4.20 10.02 18.34
C LEU A 96 -5.08 8.84 18.75
N THR A 97 -5.66 8.14 17.78
CA THR A 97 -6.42 6.91 18.04
C THR A 97 -5.58 5.67 17.74
N THR A 98 -5.88 4.54 18.40
CA THR A 98 -5.21 3.26 18.10
C THR A 98 -5.38 2.84 16.64
N LEU A 99 -6.54 3.12 16.04
CA LEU A 99 -6.80 2.90 14.62
C LEU A 99 -5.86 3.70 13.71
N ALA A 100 -5.62 4.98 14.03
CA ALA A 100 -4.71 5.82 13.26
C ALA A 100 -3.27 5.33 13.36
N LEU A 101 -2.84 4.90 14.55
CA LEU A 101 -1.50 4.34 14.77
C LEU A 101 -1.32 2.97 14.09
N GLY A 102 -2.34 2.12 14.11
CA GLY A 102 -2.35 0.85 13.35
C GLY A 102 -2.29 1.08 11.84
N ARG A 103 -3.01 2.09 11.32
CA ARG A 103 -2.92 2.52 9.91
C ARG A 103 -1.52 3.05 9.57
N PHE A 104 -0.89 3.77 10.48
CA PHE A 104 0.49 4.22 10.33
C PHE A 104 1.47 3.06 10.20
N LEU A 105 1.39 2.06 11.09
CA LEU A 105 2.24 0.86 11.00
C LEU A 105 2.07 0.12 9.67
N LYS A 106 0.86 0.12 9.11
CA LYS A 106 0.58 -0.51 7.80
C LYS A 106 1.12 0.30 6.62
N ALA A 107 1.07 1.62 6.70
CA ALA A 107 1.45 2.51 5.60
C ALA A 107 2.06 3.83 6.12
N PRO A 108 3.33 3.81 6.59
CA PRO A 108 3.93 4.97 7.25
C PRO A 108 4.18 6.12 6.27
N VAL A 109 4.62 5.83 5.05
CA VAL A 109 4.83 6.84 3.99
C VAL A 109 3.51 7.51 3.60
N LYS A 110 2.42 6.75 3.49
CA LYS A 110 1.09 7.30 3.24
C LYS A 110 0.64 8.23 4.35
N THR A 111 0.96 7.91 5.61
CA THR A 111 0.64 8.73 6.78
C THR A 111 1.31 10.10 6.69
N TYR A 112 2.60 10.16 6.36
CA TYR A 112 3.30 11.41 6.09
C TYR A 112 2.57 12.28 5.05
N CYS A 113 2.17 11.67 3.93
CA CYS A 113 1.49 12.39 2.85
C CYS A 113 0.13 12.95 3.27
N ILE A 114 -0.67 12.17 3.97
CA ILE A 114 -2.02 12.56 4.41
C ILE A 114 -1.94 13.61 5.54
N TYR A 115 -1.10 13.37 6.55
CA TYR A 115 -1.11 14.18 7.76
C TYR A 115 -0.20 15.41 7.67
N THR A 116 0.94 15.31 6.99
CA THR A 116 1.90 16.41 6.87
C THR A 116 1.73 17.18 5.58
N LEU A 117 1.73 16.49 4.44
CA LEU A 117 1.65 17.15 3.14
C LEU A 117 0.21 17.43 2.68
N LYS A 118 -0.79 16.91 3.40
CA LYS A 118 -2.23 17.06 3.09
C LYS A 118 -2.59 16.66 1.65
N PHE A 119 -1.98 15.58 1.15
CA PHE A 119 -2.29 15.05 -0.18
C PHE A 119 -2.62 13.55 -0.15
N THR A 120 -3.51 13.15 -1.05
CA THR A 120 -3.89 11.77 -1.31
C THR A 120 -3.84 11.48 -2.80
N PHE A 121 -3.35 10.30 -3.17
CA PHE A 121 -3.58 9.76 -4.51
C PHE A 121 -5.01 9.23 -4.58
N GLU A 122 -5.87 9.92 -5.30
CA GLU A 122 -7.22 9.44 -5.65
C GLU A 122 -7.15 8.62 -6.94
N ASP A 123 -7.62 7.38 -6.89
CA ASP A 123 -7.77 6.52 -8.07
C ASP A 123 -9.21 6.63 -8.58
N SER A 124 -9.60 7.85 -9.00
CA SER A 124 -10.98 8.17 -9.41
C SER A 124 -11.40 7.47 -10.72
N ALA A 125 -10.45 6.93 -11.48
CA ALA A 125 -10.70 6.27 -12.75
C ALA A 125 -11.31 4.86 -12.63
N LYS A 126 -11.10 4.16 -11.50
CA LYS A 126 -11.64 2.79 -11.31
C LYS A 126 -13.13 2.75 -10.94
N ALA A 127 -13.66 3.82 -10.35
CA ALA A 127 -15.07 3.88 -9.94
C ALA A 127 -16.06 4.04 -11.11
N LEU A 128 -15.57 4.35 -12.32
CA LEU A 128 -16.38 4.75 -13.48
C LEU A 128 -16.55 3.65 -14.54
N ARG A 129 -16.11 2.40 -14.28
CA ARG A 129 -16.15 1.31 -15.25
C ARG A 129 -16.71 0.01 -14.65
N ASN A 130 -18.01 -0.02 -14.40
CA ASN A 130 -18.75 -1.27 -14.20
C ASN A 130 -19.98 -1.27 -15.12
N ASP A 131 -19.74 -1.21 -16.44
CA ASP A 131 -20.81 -1.34 -17.45
C ASP A 131 -21.12 -2.82 -17.77
N ASP A 132 -20.33 -3.75 -17.23
CA ASP A 132 -20.48 -5.19 -17.45
C ASP A 132 -21.13 -5.89 -16.25
N GLU A 133 -21.97 -6.88 -16.53
CA GLU A 133 -22.53 -7.76 -15.51
C GLU A 133 -21.43 -8.63 -14.86
N PRO A 134 -21.42 -8.79 -13.52
CA PRO A 134 -20.36 -9.52 -12.83
C PRO A 134 -20.44 -11.03 -13.11
N PHE A 135 -19.45 -11.57 -13.82
CA PHE A 135 -19.27 -13.02 -13.96
C PHE A 135 -18.67 -13.67 -12.71
N MET A 136 -17.88 -12.89 -11.95
CA MET A 136 -17.22 -13.30 -10.72
C MET A 136 -17.06 -12.08 -9.81
N LEU A 137 -17.02 -12.33 -8.51
CA LEU A 137 -16.71 -11.30 -7.52
C LEU A 137 -15.22 -11.01 -7.53
N ASN A 138 -14.85 -9.74 -7.53
CA ASN A 138 -13.45 -9.36 -7.34
C ASN A 138 -13.02 -9.52 -5.87
N HIS A 139 -11.72 -9.46 -5.59
CA HIS A 139 -11.19 -9.66 -4.24
C HIS A 139 -11.70 -8.64 -3.21
N LEU A 140 -11.96 -7.39 -3.62
CA LEU A 140 -12.48 -6.35 -2.73
C LEU A 140 -13.94 -6.62 -2.38
N GLU A 141 -14.77 -6.91 -3.37
CA GLU A 141 -16.17 -7.31 -3.20
C GLU A 141 -16.29 -8.54 -2.31
N HIS A 142 -15.49 -9.57 -2.57
CA HIS A 142 -15.43 -10.77 -1.74
C HIS A 142 -15.15 -10.43 -0.27
N TYR A 143 -14.15 -9.58 -0.02
CA TYR A 143 -13.85 -9.11 1.34
C TYR A 143 -15.01 -8.34 1.98
N LEU A 144 -15.61 -7.39 1.26
CA LEU A 144 -16.73 -6.58 1.76
C LEU A 144 -17.94 -7.44 2.11
N PHE A 145 -18.29 -8.41 1.27
CA PHE A 145 -19.42 -9.31 1.53
C PHE A 145 -19.15 -10.29 2.67
N CYS A 146 -17.93 -10.80 2.79
CA CYS A 146 -17.53 -11.59 3.95
C CYS A 146 -17.64 -10.77 5.26
N ASP A 147 -17.21 -9.51 5.25
CA ASP A 147 -17.28 -8.62 6.41
C ASP A 147 -18.73 -8.25 6.77
N GLU A 148 -19.57 -7.90 5.77
CA GLU A 148 -21.00 -7.65 5.95
C GLU A 148 -21.71 -8.86 6.58
N LEU A 149 -21.47 -10.06 6.03
CA LEU A 149 -22.10 -11.29 6.49
C LEU A 149 -21.68 -11.66 7.92
N LEU A 150 -20.40 -11.46 8.26
CA LEU A 150 -19.89 -11.70 9.60
C LEU A 150 -20.45 -10.70 10.62
N ASN A 151 -20.53 -9.41 10.27
CA ASN A 151 -21.11 -8.40 11.15
C ASN A 151 -22.61 -8.65 11.35
N ALA A 152 -23.34 -9.05 10.30
CA ALA A 152 -24.74 -9.45 10.41
C ALA A 152 -24.96 -10.67 11.32
N LEU A 153 -24.00 -11.61 11.38
CA LEU A 153 -24.01 -12.70 12.37
C LEU A 153 -23.78 -12.19 13.80
N LYS A 154 -22.81 -11.29 14.00
CA LYS A 154 -22.52 -10.70 15.32
C LYS A 154 -23.72 -9.94 15.89
N ASP A 155 -24.48 -9.27 15.04
CA ASP A 155 -25.67 -8.50 15.42
C ASP A 155 -26.94 -9.37 15.55
N SER A 156 -26.88 -10.65 15.14
CA SER A 156 -28.04 -11.53 15.17
C SER A 156 -28.32 -12.12 16.56
N ASP A 157 -29.60 -12.36 16.87
CA ASP A 157 -30.04 -12.95 18.13
C ASP A 157 -29.41 -14.33 18.38
N GLU A 158 -29.21 -14.71 19.65
CA GLU A 158 -28.65 -16.01 20.04
C GLU A 158 -29.39 -17.21 19.42
N ARG A 159 -30.67 -17.07 19.08
CA ARG A 159 -31.49 -18.10 18.40
C ARG A 159 -31.04 -18.41 16.97
N VAL A 160 -30.30 -17.50 16.32
CA VAL A 160 -29.69 -17.73 15.01
C VAL A 160 -28.53 -18.74 15.11
N ASN A 161 -27.90 -18.85 16.28
CA ASN A 161 -26.86 -19.85 16.51
C ASN A 161 -27.39 -21.29 16.42
N ASP A 162 -28.68 -21.49 16.70
CA ASP A 162 -29.33 -22.81 16.61
C ASP A 162 -29.67 -23.22 15.17
N ASN A 163 -29.75 -22.26 14.23
CA ASN A 163 -30.06 -22.52 12.82
C ASN A 163 -29.26 -21.62 11.87
N LEU A 164 -27.94 -21.82 11.86
CA LEU A 164 -27.02 -21.10 10.97
C LEU A 164 -27.37 -21.26 9.49
N ASP A 165 -27.83 -22.44 9.08
CA ASP A 165 -28.11 -22.71 7.67
C ASP A 165 -29.29 -21.85 7.16
N ALA A 166 -30.35 -21.68 7.98
CA ALA A 166 -31.44 -20.77 7.63
C ALA A 166 -31.00 -19.29 7.52
N PHE A 167 -30.03 -18.85 8.32
CA PHE A 167 -29.46 -17.50 8.20
C PHE A 167 -28.73 -17.32 6.86
N PHE A 168 -27.88 -18.26 6.48
CA PHE A 168 -27.15 -18.20 5.22
C PHE A 168 -28.11 -18.26 4.02
N GLU A 169 -29.15 -19.09 4.06
CA GLU A 169 -30.21 -19.12 3.01
C GLU A 169 -30.93 -17.78 2.87
N HIS A 170 -31.23 -17.13 3.99
CA HIS A 170 -31.86 -15.80 4.00
C HIS A 170 -30.94 -14.74 3.38
N GLN A 171 -29.66 -14.72 3.77
CA GLN A 171 -28.67 -13.77 3.24
C GLN A 171 -28.40 -14.00 1.75
N GLN A 172 -28.31 -15.26 1.32
CA GLN A 172 -28.19 -15.60 -0.10
C GLN A 172 -29.37 -15.05 -0.90
N SER A 173 -30.59 -15.19 -0.37
CA SER A 173 -31.81 -14.66 -1.00
C SER A 173 -31.81 -13.13 -1.08
N LYS A 174 -31.38 -12.45 -0.01
CA LYS A 174 -31.24 -10.98 0.03
C LYS A 174 -30.24 -10.49 -1.02
N MET A 175 -29.03 -11.04 -1.02
CA MET A 175 -27.95 -10.65 -1.94
C MET A 175 -28.26 -10.97 -3.41
N THR A 176 -28.98 -12.08 -3.67
CA THR A 176 -29.48 -12.40 -5.02
C THR A 176 -30.45 -11.34 -5.53
N ARG A 177 -31.35 -10.83 -4.67
CA ARG A 177 -32.31 -9.77 -5.05
C ARG A 177 -31.65 -8.42 -5.27
N GLN A 178 -30.47 -8.19 -4.71
CA GLN A 178 -29.66 -6.99 -4.95
C GLN A 178 -28.93 -7.02 -6.30
N GLY A 179 -28.93 -8.16 -7.02
CA GLY A 179 -28.27 -8.29 -8.32
C GLY A 179 -26.74 -8.30 -8.23
N VAL A 180 -26.19 -8.65 -7.07
CA VAL A 180 -24.74 -8.66 -6.79
C VAL A 180 -24.03 -9.88 -7.37
N PHE A 181 -24.75 -11.00 -7.51
CA PHE A 181 -24.16 -12.27 -7.90
C PHE A 181 -24.22 -12.54 -9.40
N PRO A 182 -23.30 -13.38 -9.92
CA PRO A 182 -23.38 -13.90 -11.27
C PRO A 182 -24.69 -14.65 -11.56
N LEU A 183 -25.10 -14.64 -12.83
CA LEU A 183 -26.36 -15.26 -13.26
C LEU A 183 -26.43 -16.78 -13.01
N GLY A 184 -27.67 -17.26 -12.87
CA GLY A 184 -27.99 -18.68 -12.84
C GLY A 184 -27.41 -19.40 -11.63
N ASN A 185 -26.78 -20.56 -11.87
CA ASN A 185 -26.24 -21.41 -10.81
C ASN A 185 -24.88 -20.95 -10.27
N PHE A 186 -24.19 -20.04 -10.98
CA PHE A 186 -22.89 -19.51 -10.53
C PHE A 186 -23.01 -18.69 -9.25
N LYS A 187 -24.18 -18.11 -8.96
CA LYS A 187 -24.46 -17.45 -7.67
C LYS A 187 -24.27 -18.37 -6.47
N ASN A 188 -24.57 -19.67 -6.60
CA ASN A 188 -24.46 -20.60 -5.49
C ASN A 188 -22.98 -20.81 -5.14
N ILE A 189 -22.15 -21.02 -6.17
CA ILE A 189 -20.71 -21.15 -6.01
C ILE A 189 -20.11 -19.85 -5.45
N ALA A 190 -20.50 -18.69 -5.99
CA ALA A 190 -20.02 -17.39 -5.52
C ALA A 190 -20.40 -17.14 -4.05
N PHE A 191 -21.63 -17.50 -3.66
CA PHE A 191 -22.08 -17.39 -2.28
C PHE A 191 -21.35 -18.35 -1.35
N GLU A 192 -21.14 -19.62 -1.75
CA GLU A 192 -20.36 -20.59 -0.98
C GLU A 192 -18.93 -20.10 -0.69
N HIS A 193 -18.30 -19.42 -1.65
CA HIS A 193 -16.96 -18.83 -1.47
C HIS A 193 -16.95 -17.71 -0.42
N ILE A 194 -18.08 -17.03 -0.17
CA ILE A 194 -18.23 -16.04 0.90
C ILE A 194 -18.63 -16.70 2.22
N ALA A 195 -19.62 -17.60 2.16
CA ALA A 195 -20.24 -18.21 3.32
C ALA A 195 -19.30 -19.17 4.06
N ASN A 196 -18.50 -19.97 3.34
CA ASN A 196 -17.61 -20.96 3.97
C ASN A 196 -16.57 -20.32 4.90
N PRO A 197 -15.79 -19.29 4.48
CA PRO A 197 -14.88 -18.57 5.36
C PRO A 197 -15.57 -17.96 6.59
N VAL A 198 -16.75 -17.36 6.39
CA VAL A 198 -17.52 -16.72 7.47
C VAL A 198 -18.03 -17.75 8.46
N LYS A 199 -18.57 -18.89 7.98
CA LYS A 199 -19.04 -20.00 8.81
C LYS A 199 -17.90 -20.58 9.64
N ALA A 200 -16.73 -20.80 9.04
CA ALA A 200 -15.55 -21.30 9.74
C ALA A 200 -15.09 -20.34 10.85
N ALA A 201 -14.93 -19.05 10.53
CA ALA A 201 -14.55 -18.02 11.51
C ALA A 201 -15.59 -17.90 12.63
N TRP A 202 -16.88 -17.97 12.30
CA TRP A 202 -17.98 -17.86 13.26
C TRP A 202 -18.02 -19.02 14.26
N LEU A 203 -17.86 -20.26 13.79
CA LEU A 203 -17.84 -21.44 14.67
C LEU A 203 -16.65 -21.40 15.64
N GLN A 204 -15.47 -20.97 15.17
CA GLN A 204 -14.32 -20.75 16.04
C GLN A 204 -14.61 -19.64 17.04
N TYR A 205 -15.19 -18.53 16.60
CA TYR A 205 -15.58 -17.44 17.47
C TYR A 205 -16.53 -17.89 18.58
N GLN A 206 -17.59 -18.63 18.27
CA GLN A 206 -18.49 -19.20 19.29
C GLN A 206 -17.76 -20.11 20.29
N THR A 207 -16.81 -20.92 19.82
CA THR A 207 -15.99 -21.78 20.68
C THR A 207 -15.20 -20.95 21.70
N TYR A 208 -14.56 -19.87 21.26
CA TYR A 208 -13.85 -18.96 22.16
C TYR A 208 -14.79 -18.15 23.05
N LEU A 209 -15.98 -17.76 22.57
CA LEU A 209 -16.99 -17.13 23.42
C LEU A 209 -17.43 -18.03 24.57
N ALA A 210 -17.58 -19.33 24.33
CA ALA A 210 -17.91 -20.30 25.38
C ALA A 210 -16.77 -20.45 26.40
N GLN A 211 -15.51 -20.35 25.96
CA GLN A 211 -14.35 -20.39 26.86
C GLN A 211 -14.17 -19.09 27.68
N TRP A 212 -14.66 -17.96 27.15
CA TRP A 212 -14.58 -16.62 27.74
C TRP A 212 -16.00 -16.05 27.97
N PRO A 213 -16.78 -16.62 28.90
CA PRO A 213 -18.22 -16.41 28.98
C PRO A 213 -18.61 -15.02 29.49
N THR A 214 -17.77 -14.39 30.31
CA THR A 214 -18.13 -13.13 30.97
C THR A 214 -17.82 -11.96 30.04
N VAL A 215 -18.84 -11.22 29.62
CA VAL A 215 -18.68 -9.97 28.86
C VAL A 215 -18.25 -8.85 29.81
N CYS A 216 -17.21 -8.11 29.46
CA CYS A 216 -16.78 -6.93 30.21
C CYS A 216 -17.55 -5.69 29.77
N GLU A 217 -17.66 -4.70 30.65
CA GLU A 217 -18.14 -3.37 30.24
C GLU A 217 -17.21 -2.75 29.20
N ALA A 218 -17.78 -1.91 28.33
CA ALA A 218 -17.00 -1.20 27.32
C ALA A 218 -15.96 -0.31 28.01
N LEU A 219 -14.70 -0.52 27.65
CA LEU A 219 -13.57 0.16 28.26
C LEU A 219 -13.02 1.23 27.31
N THR A 220 -12.79 2.44 27.82
CA THR A 220 -12.09 3.49 27.09
C THR A 220 -10.80 3.80 27.82
N GLU A 221 -9.67 3.58 27.15
CA GLU A 221 -8.35 3.81 27.73
C GLU A 221 -7.64 4.98 27.07
N HIS A 222 -6.84 5.66 27.88
CA HIS A 222 -6.02 6.78 27.47
C HIS A 222 -4.59 6.59 27.96
N TYR A 223 -3.63 6.77 27.05
CA TYR A 223 -2.22 6.74 27.36
C TYR A 223 -1.57 8.05 26.91
N ILE A 224 -0.96 8.76 27.85
CA ILE A 224 -0.28 10.04 27.60
C ILE A 224 1.20 9.84 27.80
N VAL A 225 1.99 10.18 26.79
CA VAL A 225 3.46 10.11 26.86
C VAL A 225 4.09 11.35 26.29
N ARG A 226 5.20 11.78 26.91
CA ARG A 226 6.08 12.81 26.37
C ARG A 226 7.24 12.14 25.65
N LEU A 227 7.36 12.42 24.36
CA LEU A 227 8.43 11.89 23.51
C LEU A 227 9.72 12.69 23.71
N ASP A 228 10.85 12.11 23.30
CA ASP A 228 12.19 12.67 23.54
C ASP A 228 12.42 14.02 22.81
N ASN A 229 11.67 14.26 21.73
CA ASN A 229 11.62 15.53 21.00
C ASN A 229 10.78 16.62 21.71
N GLY A 230 10.23 16.33 22.89
CA GLY A 230 9.44 17.25 23.70
C GLY A 230 7.93 17.26 23.40
N VAL A 231 7.46 16.58 22.34
CA VAL A 231 6.04 16.49 21.97
C VAL A 231 5.30 15.55 22.91
N THR A 232 4.14 15.97 23.40
CA THR A 232 3.22 15.12 24.17
C THR A 232 2.16 14.55 23.25
N VAL A 233 1.97 13.23 23.30
CA VAL A 233 0.95 12.51 22.52
C VAL A 233 -0.03 11.86 23.48
N GLN A 234 -1.32 11.99 23.19
CA GLN A 234 -2.39 11.29 23.87
C GLN A 234 -2.98 10.24 22.94
N LEU A 235 -2.71 8.97 23.23
CA LEU A 235 -3.30 7.84 22.53
C LEU A 235 -4.60 7.42 23.22
N SER A 236 -5.67 7.18 22.44
CA SER A 236 -6.95 6.71 22.94
C SER A 236 -7.46 5.49 22.18
N GLY A 237 -8.08 4.55 22.90
CA GLY A 237 -8.74 3.37 22.33
C GLY A 237 -10.07 3.08 23.03
N GLN A 238 -11.01 2.50 22.30
CA GLN A 238 -12.28 2.02 22.82
C GLN A 238 -12.38 0.51 22.57
N PHE A 239 -12.76 -0.25 23.59
CA PHE A 239 -12.76 -1.70 23.58
C PHE A 239 -14.11 -2.24 24.05
N ASN A 240 -14.83 -2.88 23.14
CA ASN A 240 -16.16 -3.44 23.37
C ASN A 240 -16.19 -4.98 23.30
N THR A 241 -15.10 -5.61 22.87
CA THR A 241 -14.97 -7.07 22.72
C THR A 241 -14.16 -7.72 23.85
N LEU A 242 -14.05 -7.04 24.99
CA LEU A 242 -13.36 -7.57 26.16
C LEU A 242 -14.21 -8.61 26.89
N ARG A 243 -13.57 -9.73 27.22
CA ARG A 243 -14.17 -10.86 27.92
C ARG A 243 -13.27 -11.35 29.03
N GLN A 244 -13.88 -12.02 30.01
CA GLN A 244 -13.19 -12.52 31.20
C GLN A 244 -13.42 -14.01 31.40
N LYS A 245 -12.36 -14.66 31.91
CA LYS A 245 -12.36 -16.04 32.38
C LYS A 245 -11.65 -16.08 33.74
N GLY A 246 -12.44 -16.04 34.82
CA GLY A 246 -11.90 -15.88 36.16
C GLY A 246 -11.21 -14.52 36.30
N HIS A 247 -9.91 -14.51 36.63
CA HIS A 247 -9.10 -13.29 36.73
C HIS A 247 -8.42 -12.88 35.42
N ALA A 248 -8.47 -13.71 34.38
CA ALA A 248 -7.86 -13.40 33.10
C ALA A 248 -8.83 -12.58 32.23
N CYS A 249 -8.29 -11.64 31.45
CA CYS A 249 -9.03 -10.86 30.47
C CYS A 249 -8.51 -11.16 29.06
N ALA A 250 -9.43 -11.23 28.09
CA ALA A 250 -9.10 -11.37 26.68
C ALA A 250 -9.85 -10.38 25.81
N LEU A 251 -9.17 -9.82 24.82
CA LEU A 251 -9.75 -9.07 23.71
C LEU A 251 -9.95 -10.03 22.54
N ILE A 252 -11.21 -10.33 22.19
CA ILE A 252 -11.52 -11.32 21.16
C ILE A 252 -12.06 -10.62 19.91
N ASP A 253 -11.25 -10.61 18.86
CA ASP A 253 -11.63 -10.04 17.57
C ASP A 253 -11.82 -11.16 16.53
N CYS A 254 -12.88 -11.08 15.74
CA CYS A 254 -13.18 -12.04 14.69
C CYS A 254 -13.29 -11.35 13.33
N SER A 255 -12.61 -11.89 12.33
CA SER A 255 -12.59 -11.44 10.94
C SER A 255 -12.78 -12.61 9.99
N ALA A 256 -13.46 -12.38 8.87
CA ALA A 256 -13.61 -13.36 7.81
C ALA A 256 -12.38 -13.42 6.87
N GLN A 257 -11.33 -12.67 7.17
CA GLN A 257 -10.08 -12.71 6.41
C GLN A 257 -9.25 -13.95 6.76
N THR A 258 -8.44 -14.40 5.79
CA THR A 258 -7.39 -15.39 6.03
C THR A 258 -6.18 -14.73 6.67
N LEU A 259 -5.78 -15.23 7.83
CA LEU A 259 -4.62 -14.77 8.60
C LEU A 259 -3.31 -15.40 8.11
N LEU A 260 -3.36 -16.51 7.38
CA LEU A 260 -2.19 -17.18 6.81
C LEU A 260 -2.04 -16.93 5.31
N SER A 261 -0.80 -17.01 4.84
CA SER A 261 -0.43 -17.11 3.43
C SER A 261 0.66 -18.14 3.26
N LYS A 262 0.37 -19.26 2.60
CA LYS A 262 1.32 -20.36 2.37
C LYS A 262 1.99 -20.88 3.67
N GLY A 263 1.25 -20.86 4.78
CA GLY A 263 1.72 -21.26 6.10
C GLY A 263 2.39 -20.15 6.92
N ASP A 264 2.64 -18.96 6.35
CA ASP A 264 3.19 -17.81 7.08
C ASP A 264 2.06 -16.87 7.54
N ILE A 265 2.15 -16.34 8.76
CA ILE A 265 1.20 -15.35 9.30
C ILE A 265 1.31 -14.03 8.52
N LYS A 266 0.17 -13.48 8.11
CA LYS A 266 0.04 -12.15 7.50
C LYS A 266 0.10 -11.05 8.56
N TYR A 267 1.26 -10.87 9.20
CA TYR A 267 1.45 -9.92 10.30
C TYR A 267 0.98 -8.47 10.00
N HIS A 268 1.00 -8.03 8.74
CA HIS A 268 0.47 -6.72 8.34
C HIS A 268 -1.03 -6.51 8.62
N HIS A 269 -1.82 -7.58 8.81
CA HIS A 269 -3.22 -7.50 9.26
C HIS A 269 -3.36 -7.27 10.77
N PHE A 270 -2.30 -7.53 11.54
CA PHE A 270 -2.29 -7.45 12.99
C PHE A 270 -1.87 -6.07 13.52
N CYS A 271 -1.46 -5.13 12.67
CA CYS A 271 -0.94 -3.82 13.10
C CYS A 271 -1.89 -3.08 14.07
N THR A 272 -3.18 -3.05 13.77
CA THR A 272 -4.18 -2.40 14.65
C THR A 272 -4.42 -3.21 15.92
N HIS A 273 -4.52 -4.54 15.82
CA HIS A 273 -4.69 -5.43 16.98
C HIS A 273 -3.49 -5.34 17.94
N TRP A 274 -2.28 -5.23 17.40
CA TRP A 274 -1.05 -5.03 18.17
C TRP A 274 -1.07 -3.71 18.94
N VAL A 275 -1.45 -2.60 18.31
CA VAL A 275 -1.56 -1.30 19.00
C VAL A 275 -2.63 -1.34 20.10
N ASN A 276 -3.78 -1.97 19.82
CA ASN A 276 -4.84 -2.17 20.80
C ASN A 276 -4.33 -2.96 22.02
N HIS A 277 -3.62 -4.07 21.77
CA HIS A 277 -3.02 -4.90 22.79
C HIS A 277 -1.98 -4.14 23.63
N LEU A 278 -1.09 -3.38 22.99
CA LEU A 278 -0.10 -2.55 23.67
C LEU A 278 -0.75 -1.50 24.56
N LEU A 279 -1.80 -0.83 24.09
CA LEU A 279 -2.51 0.18 24.89
C LEU A 279 -3.10 -0.45 26.15
N LEU A 280 -3.82 -1.57 26.03
CA LEU A 280 -4.44 -2.26 27.17
C LEU A 280 -3.39 -2.78 28.19
N CYS A 281 -2.28 -3.35 27.70
CA CYS A 281 -1.21 -3.82 28.58
C CYS A 281 -0.45 -2.66 29.26
N ALA A 282 -0.29 -1.52 28.57
CA ALA A 282 0.36 -0.33 29.11
C ALA A 282 -0.49 0.37 30.19
N THR A 283 -1.82 0.28 30.12
CA THR A 283 -2.73 0.82 31.16
C THR A 283 -3.01 -0.17 32.30
N ASN A 284 -2.11 -1.14 32.50
CA ASN A 284 -2.11 -2.11 33.60
C ASN A 284 -3.27 -3.12 33.59
N THR A 285 -3.82 -3.44 32.40
CA THR A 285 -4.74 -4.56 32.21
C THR A 285 -4.01 -5.72 31.56
N PRO A 286 -3.69 -6.82 32.29
CA PRO A 286 -3.12 -8.01 31.67
C PRO A 286 -4.18 -8.64 30.75
N VAL A 287 -4.04 -8.40 29.45
CA VAL A 287 -4.99 -8.86 28.44
C VAL A 287 -4.31 -9.80 27.46
N GLN A 288 -4.98 -10.89 27.13
CA GLN A 288 -4.62 -11.73 25.99
C GLN A 288 -5.41 -11.25 24.78
N SER A 289 -4.80 -11.07 23.61
CA SER A 289 -5.56 -10.75 22.40
C SER A 289 -5.72 -12.00 21.54
N ILE A 290 -6.96 -12.36 21.22
CA ILE A 290 -7.31 -13.54 20.42
C ILE A 290 -7.93 -13.02 19.12
N ILE A 291 -7.26 -13.30 18.00
CA ILE A 291 -7.66 -12.86 16.67
C ILE A 291 -8.05 -14.09 15.88
N ILE A 292 -9.34 -14.20 15.55
CA ILE A 292 -9.92 -15.33 14.82
C ILE A 292 -10.07 -14.96 13.35
N GLY A 293 -9.44 -15.74 12.49
CA GLY A 293 -9.58 -15.68 11.05
C GLY A 293 -10.47 -16.78 10.50
N ALA A 294 -10.63 -16.79 9.17
CA ALA A 294 -11.33 -17.86 8.46
C ALA A 294 -10.54 -19.18 8.41
N ASP A 295 -9.21 -19.12 8.51
CA ASP A 295 -8.28 -20.24 8.35
C ASP A 295 -7.64 -20.69 9.67
N THR A 296 -7.31 -19.76 10.55
CA THR A 296 -6.65 -20.06 11.83
C THR A 296 -7.02 -19.04 12.92
N VAL A 297 -6.58 -19.30 14.14
CA VAL A 297 -6.66 -18.37 15.27
C VAL A 297 -5.26 -18.01 15.72
N CYS A 298 -5.00 -16.73 15.92
CA CYS A 298 -3.74 -16.23 16.43
C CYS A 298 -3.94 -15.58 17.81
N ASN A 299 -2.96 -15.73 18.68
CA ASN A 299 -2.93 -15.06 19.98
C ASN A 299 -1.74 -14.09 20.11
N ILE A 300 -1.96 -13.10 20.96
CA ILE A 300 -0.92 -12.27 21.56
C ILE A 300 -1.01 -12.49 23.06
N GLU A 301 0.03 -13.08 23.63
CA GLU A 301 0.12 -13.34 25.07
C GLU A 301 0.25 -12.04 25.87
N PRO A 302 -0.27 -11.99 27.11
CA PRO A 302 -0.19 -10.80 27.96
C PRO A 302 1.26 -10.31 28.13
N LEU A 303 1.45 -9.01 27.92
CA LEU A 303 2.73 -8.34 28.13
C LEU A 303 2.78 -7.69 29.52
N THR A 304 3.97 -7.64 30.11
CA THR A 304 4.22 -6.80 31.29
C THR A 304 4.08 -5.33 30.90
N GLN A 305 3.57 -4.50 31.81
CA GLN A 305 3.38 -3.05 31.59
C GLN A 305 4.64 -2.37 31.04
N ASP A 306 5.81 -2.61 31.64
CA ASP A 306 7.09 -1.98 31.22
C ASP A 306 7.45 -2.28 29.75
N VAL A 307 7.21 -3.52 29.30
CA VAL A 307 7.48 -3.95 27.92
C VAL A 307 6.46 -3.32 26.96
N ALA A 308 5.18 -3.29 27.35
CA ALA A 308 4.13 -2.68 26.55
C ALA A 308 4.35 -1.16 26.38
N GLU A 309 4.68 -0.46 27.46
CA GLU A 309 5.00 0.98 27.43
C GLU A 309 6.24 1.27 26.57
N LYS A 310 7.28 0.43 26.66
CA LYS A 310 8.47 0.57 25.81
C LYS A 310 8.11 0.46 24.32
N TYR A 311 7.44 -0.63 23.92
CA TYR A 311 7.06 -0.82 22.52
C TYR A 311 6.10 0.28 22.03
N LEU A 312 5.18 0.73 22.88
CA LEU A 312 4.26 1.80 22.54
C LEU A 312 4.98 3.13 22.36
N LYS A 313 5.94 3.47 23.23
CA LYS A 313 6.79 4.66 23.10
C LYS A 313 7.62 4.61 21.81
N ASP A 314 8.18 3.46 21.46
CA ASP A 314 8.95 3.26 20.23
C ASP A 314 8.09 3.52 18.99
N VAL A 315 6.88 2.94 18.94
CA VAL A 315 5.93 3.14 17.83
C VAL A 315 5.47 4.60 17.73
N LEU A 316 5.18 5.26 18.85
CA LEU A 316 4.79 6.68 18.88
C LEU A 316 5.94 7.62 18.47
N SER A 317 7.17 7.28 18.84
CA SER A 317 8.37 8.02 18.43
C SER A 317 8.59 7.93 16.93
N ALA A 318 8.48 6.72 16.36
CA ALA A 318 8.55 6.53 14.92
C ALA A 318 7.39 7.23 14.19
N TRP A 319 6.16 7.18 14.73
CA TRP A 319 5.03 7.91 14.17
C TRP A 319 5.32 9.41 14.07
N GLN A 320 5.87 10.00 15.13
CA GLN A 320 6.26 11.41 15.10
C GLN A 320 7.35 11.68 14.07
N ALA A 321 8.38 10.83 13.98
CA ALA A 321 9.43 10.94 12.96
C ALA A 321 8.83 10.84 11.53
N GLY A 322 7.82 9.98 11.37
CA GLY A 322 7.05 9.81 10.15
C GLY A 322 6.13 10.98 9.79
N LEU A 323 5.85 11.89 10.72
CA LEU A 323 5.21 13.16 10.40
C LEU A 323 6.21 14.20 9.88
N GLN A 324 7.50 14.07 10.20
CA GLN A 324 8.52 15.01 9.74
C GLN A 324 9.09 14.64 8.37
N SER A 325 9.19 13.35 8.08
CA SER A 325 9.73 12.83 6.82
C SER A 325 9.14 11.45 6.50
N PRO A 326 9.10 11.05 5.21
CA PRO A 326 8.61 9.71 4.85
C PRO A 326 9.54 8.65 5.44
N LEU A 327 9.02 7.77 6.30
CA LEU A 327 9.83 6.71 6.91
C LEU A 327 10.24 5.66 5.88
N PRO A 328 11.51 5.25 5.87
CA PRO A 328 12.04 4.29 4.90
C PRO A 328 11.72 2.85 5.29
N VAL A 329 10.44 2.52 5.46
CA VAL A 329 9.99 1.17 5.80
C VAL A 329 8.66 0.83 5.14
N ALA A 330 8.53 -0.42 4.72
CA ALA A 330 7.31 -0.98 4.17
C ALA A 330 6.98 -2.28 4.91
N VAL A 331 5.72 -2.46 5.30
CA VAL A 331 5.32 -3.44 6.32
C VAL A 331 5.55 -4.88 5.85
N LYS A 332 5.15 -5.23 4.62
CA LYS A 332 5.32 -6.61 4.11
C LYS A 332 6.79 -6.91 3.90
N THR A 333 7.54 -5.93 3.42
CA THR A 333 8.98 -6.01 3.20
C THR A 333 9.75 -6.18 4.51
N ALA A 334 9.35 -5.49 5.59
CA ALA A 334 9.92 -5.66 6.92
C ALA A 334 9.69 -7.09 7.44
N PHE A 335 8.48 -7.63 7.33
CA PHE A 335 8.20 -9.02 7.74
C PHE A 335 8.89 -10.08 6.85
N ALA A 336 9.19 -9.77 5.59
CA ALA A 336 10.01 -10.63 4.74
C ALA A 336 11.48 -10.63 5.19
N TYR A 337 11.98 -9.50 5.68
CA TYR A 337 13.36 -9.31 6.16
C TYR A 337 13.62 -9.96 7.53
N LEU A 338 12.80 -9.65 8.53
CA LEU A 338 13.07 -9.92 9.95
C LEU A 338 13.36 -11.38 10.36
N PRO A 339 12.71 -12.43 9.80
CA PRO A 339 12.91 -13.80 10.26
C PRO A 339 14.35 -14.31 10.09
N LYS A 340 15.03 -13.89 9.02
CA LYS A 340 16.37 -14.37 8.64
C LYS A 340 17.35 -13.26 8.31
N ALA A 341 16.96 -12.00 8.51
CA ALA A 341 17.67 -10.82 8.01
C ALA A 341 18.01 -10.91 6.50
N ASP A 342 17.10 -11.51 5.71
CA ASP A 342 17.31 -11.81 4.29
C ASP A 342 16.93 -10.60 3.41
N MET A 343 17.95 -9.88 2.95
CA MET A 343 17.79 -8.70 2.09
C MET A 343 17.27 -9.03 0.69
N GLU A 344 17.60 -10.21 0.15
CA GLU A 344 17.15 -10.62 -1.19
C GLU A 344 15.66 -10.95 -1.16
N LYS A 345 15.20 -11.64 -0.12
CA LYS A 345 13.76 -11.87 0.11
C LYS A 345 13.01 -10.55 0.29
N ALA A 346 13.55 -9.62 1.08
CA ALA A 346 12.96 -8.30 1.27
C ALA A 346 12.84 -7.52 -0.04
N LYS A 347 13.92 -7.47 -0.84
CA LYS A 347 13.92 -6.83 -2.15
C LYS A 347 12.86 -7.43 -3.08
N LYS A 348 12.78 -8.76 -3.15
CA LYS A 348 11.77 -9.45 -3.96
C LYS A 348 10.35 -9.11 -3.52
N THR A 349 10.06 -9.09 -2.21
CA THR A 349 8.76 -8.69 -1.68
C THR A 349 8.42 -7.23 -1.99
N TYR A 350 9.42 -6.34 -1.95
CA TYR A 350 9.24 -4.92 -2.23
C TYR A 350 8.96 -4.65 -3.70
N GLU A 351 9.82 -5.13 -4.60
CA GLU A 351 9.85 -4.73 -6.02
C GLU A 351 8.98 -5.58 -6.93
N GLY A 352 8.78 -6.86 -6.61
CA GLY A 352 8.10 -7.75 -7.53
C GLY A 352 8.93 -8.94 -8.00
N ASP A 353 8.25 -9.87 -8.65
CA ASP A 353 8.88 -10.79 -9.61
C ASP A 353 8.65 -10.34 -11.08
N GLY A 354 7.94 -9.24 -11.30
CA GLY A 354 7.66 -8.67 -12.61
C GLY A 354 6.63 -9.43 -13.46
N PHE A 355 6.10 -10.55 -12.96
CA PHE A 355 5.17 -11.42 -13.70
C PHE A 355 3.87 -11.66 -12.93
N ASN A 356 3.95 -12.15 -11.69
CA ASN A 356 2.79 -12.54 -10.89
C ASN A 356 2.44 -11.52 -9.82
N HIS A 357 3.42 -10.78 -9.30
CA HIS A 357 3.17 -9.70 -8.37
C HIS A 357 4.06 -8.48 -8.64
N HIS A 358 3.44 -7.30 -8.57
CA HIS A 358 4.12 -6.01 -8.74
C HIS A 358 4.84 -5.54 -7.45
N GLY A 359 4.88 -6.39 -6.42
CA GLY A 359 5.52 -6.08 -5.14
C GLY A 359 4.71 -5.12 -4.27
N GLU A 360 5.24 -4.79 -3.10
CA GLU A 360 4.64 -3.79 -2.21
C GLU A 360 4.67 -2.38 -2.84
N VAL A 361 5.77 -2.02 -3.54
CA VAL A 361 5.90 -0.73 -4.23
C VAL A 361 4.92 -0.61 -5.40
N GLY A 362 4.70 -1.67 -6.18
CA GLY A 362 3.80 -1.62 -7.34
C GLY A 362 2.32 -1.38 -6.97
N ASN A 363 1.93 -1.72 -5.75
CA ASN A 363 0.56 -1.55 -5.24
C ASN A 363 0.36 -0.25 -4.43
N ASP A 364 1.43 0.52 -4.18
CA ASP A 364 1.38 1.72 -3.35
C ASP A 364 2.07 2.91 -4.04
N ALA A 365 1.24 3.85 -4.54
CA ALA A 365 1.70 5.07 -5.19
C ALA A 365 2.54 5.99 -4.27
N TYR A 366 2.32 5.93 -2.96
CA TYR A 366 3.11 6.67 -1.98
C TYR A 366 4.53 6.11 -1.89
N LEU A 367 4.68 4.78 -1.85
CA LEU A 367 6.00 4.14 -1.92
C LEU A 367 6.70 4.41 -3.25
N GLN A 368 6.00 4.35 -4.39
CA GLN A 368 6.58 4.69 -5.71
C GLN A 368 7.13 6.11 -5.76
N ARG A 369 6.46 7.07 -5.10
CA ARG A 369 6.86 8.48 -5.09
C ARG A 369 8.14 8.73 -4.31
N PHE A 370 8.29 8.11 -3.14
CA PHE A 370 9.39 8.41 -2.22
C PHE A 370 10.52 7.37 -2.27
N PHE A 371 10.20 6.12 -2.58
CA PHE A 371 11.10 4.97 -2.53
C PHE A 371 10.86 4.04 -3.73
N ALA A 372 11.04 4.54 -4.95
CA ALA A 372 10.70 3.79 -6.19
C ALA A 372 11.37 2.40 -6.32
N HIS A 373 12.52 2.20 -5.69
CA HIS A 373 13.27 0.93 -5.68
C HIS A 373 13.73 0.60 -4.26
N PHE A 374 13.96 -0.68 -3.98
CA PHE A 374 14.35 -1.15 -2.64
C PHE A 374 15.65 -0.50 -2.15
N GLU A 375 16.59 -0.21 -3.06
CA GLU A 375 17.82 0.49 -2.70
C GLU A 375 17.58 1.91 -2.17
N LEU A 376 16.58 2.63 -2.65
CA LEU A 376 16.23 3.96 -2.13
C LEU A 376 15.65 3.87 -0.72
N LEU A 377 14.89 2.82 -0.45
CA LEU A 377 14.36 2.51 0.87
C LEU A 377 15.49 2.14 1.85
N ARG A 378 16.45 1.32 1.40
CA ARG A 378 17.60 0.88 2.20
C ARG A 378 18.61 2.00 2.47
N LEU A 379 18.92 2.82 1.47
CA LEU A 379 19.93 3.90 1.51
C LEU A 379 19.34 5.27 1.89
N SER A 380 18.15 5.28 2.50
CA SER A 380 17.53 6.50 2.98
C SER A 380 18.52 7.33 3.82
N LYS A 381 18.53 8.65 3.58
CA LYS A 381 19.40 9.60 4.29
C LYS A 381 18.90 9.96 5.69
N THR A 382 17.82 9.35 6.15
CA THR A 382 17.38 9.46 7.54
C THR A 382 18.48 8.88 8.45
N PRO A 383 18.69 9.44 9.66
CA PRO A 383 19.66 8.90 10.63
C PRO A 383 19.42 7.41 10.92
N GLU A 384 18.14 7.02 10.85
CA GLU A 384 17.61 5.69 11.07
C GLU A 384 17.17 5.11 9.71
N GLY A 385 17.81 4.03 9.27
CA GLY A 385 17.52 3.37 7.99
C GLY A 385 16.42 2.31 8.08
N PHE A 386 16.16 1.62 6.97
CA PHE A 386 15.17 0.53 6.88
C PHE A 386 15.30 -0.51 8.00
N ASN A 387 16.50 -1.01 8.26
CA ASN A 387 16.74 -2.06 9.25
C ASN A 387 16.30 -1.61 10.65
N HIS A 388 16.58 -0.36 11.02
CA HIS A 388 16.23 0.17 12.34
C HIS A 388 14.72 0.17 12.56
N TYR A 389 13.95 0.71 11.60
CA TYR A 389 12.48 0.72 11.70
C TYR A 389 11.88 -0.68 11.55
N ALA A 390 12.47 -1.56 10.73
CA ALA A 390 12.06 -2.95 10.63
C ALA A 390 12.14 -3.63 12.01
N GLU A 391 13.30 -3.49 12.67
CA GLU A 391 13.59 -4.05 13.99
C GLU A 391 12.66 -3.49 15.07
N ILE A 392 12.57 -2.16 15.20
CA ILE A 392 11.84 -1.53 16.30
C ILE A 392 10.33 -1.68 16.15
N LEU A 393 9.79 -1.51 14.94
CA LEU A 393 8.35 -1.49 14.73
C LEU A 393 7.74 -2.87 14.56
N TYR A 394 8.45 -3.81 13.93
CA TYR A 394 7.84 -5.06 13.46
C TYR A 394 8.43 -6.33 14.09
N ARG A 395 9.64 -6.31 14.67
CA ARG A 395 10.16 -7.47 15.42
C ARG A 395 9.29 -7.82 16.64
N PRO A 396 8.76 -6.86 17.42
CA PRO A 396 7.87 -7.18 18.53
C PRO A 396 6.63 -7.96 18.08
N LEU A 397 6.00 -7.55 16.97
CA LEU A 397 4.85 -8.25 16.39
C LEU A 397 5.21 -9.69 16.01
N LEU A 398 6.35 -9.87 15.33
CA LEU A 398 6.80 -11.19 14.90
C LEU A 398 7.11 -12.13 16.08
N THR A 399 7.56 -11.57 17.20
CA THR A 399 7.97 -12.35 18.38
C THR A 399 6.79 -12.77 19.24
N HIS A 400 5.76 -11.91 19.35
CA HIS A 400 4.65 -12.11 20.28
C HIS A 400 3.36 -12.63 19.63
N ILE A 401 3.18 -12.47 18.32
CA ILE A 401 2.03 -13.03 17.62
C ILE A 401 2.36 -14.48 17.24
N ALA A 402 1.57 -15.41 17.77
CA ALA A 402 1.67 -16.82 17.47
C ALA A 402 0.34 -17.38 16.94
N GLU A 403 0.43 -18.46 16.18
CA GLU A 403 -0.71 -19.28 15.80
C GLU A 403 -1.06 -20.23 16.95
N ILE A 404 -2.34 -20.37 17.24
CA ILE A 404 -2.85 -21.36 18.21
C ILE A 404 -3.11 -22.65 17.43
N LEU A 405 -2.25 -23.64 17.64
CA LEU A 405 -2.35 -24.97 17.02
C LEU A 405 -3.39 -25.87 17.69
#